data_AF-A0A1H7VA34-F1
#
_entry.id   AF-A0A1H7VA34-F1
#
_cell.length_a   1.000
_cell.length_b   1.000
_cell.length_c   1.000
_cell.angle_alpha   90.00
_cell.angle_beta   90.00
_cell.angle_gamma   90.00
#
_symmetry.space_group_name_H-M   'P 1'
#
loop_
_entity.id
_entity.type
_entity.pdbx_description
1 polymer ?
#
loop_
_entity_poly.entity_id
_entity_poly.type
_entity_poly.pdbx_seq_one_letter_code
_entity_poly.pdbx_strand_id
1 'polypeptide(L)'
;MNPYGLQPPPQAPTRRGVGAVVAAGVVLGLVAGAVNALFSFGMVFATDSCGTGAPSGNAAICDGGTWTVVVALPWAGLLVGVGAGLAVAVARVRQGRSAWPGPLVGAGVYAVLLAVALLVVLG
;
A
#
# COMPACT_ATOMS: atom_id res chain seq x y z
N MET A 1 35.88 -2.62 -35.57
CA MET A 1 34.53 -3.20 -35.79
C MET A 1 34.62 -4.65 -35.35
N ASN A 2 33.88 -5.05 -34.32
CA ASN A 2 33.95 -6.39 -33.76
C ASN A 2 33.21 -7.36 -34.71
N PRO A 3 33.87 -8.36 -35.33
CA PRO A 3 33.29 -9.19 -36.40
C PRO A 3 32.29 -10.24 -35.89
N TYR A 4 32.15 -10.39 -34.58
CA TYR A 4 31.18 -11.30 -33.97
C TYR A 4 30.09 -10.48 -33.30
N GLY A 5 28.98 -10.26 -34.02
CA GLY A 5 27.75 -9.63 -33.51
C GLY A 5 27.04 -10.47 -32.44
N LEU A 6 27.79 -11.08 -31.52
CA LEU A 6 27.27 -11.77 -30.36
C LEU A 6 26.69 -10.71 -29.43
N GLN A 7 25.40 -10.46 -29.61
CA GLN A 7 24.59 -9.76 -28.65
C GLN A 7 24.76 -10.47 -27.31
N PRO A 8 25.21 -9.78 -26.24
CA PRO A 8 25.41 -10.43 -24.95
C PRO A 8 24.11 -11.14 -24.55
N PRO A 9 24.20 -12.36 -24.01
CA PRO A 9 23.01 -13.12 -23.64
C PRO A 9 22.14 -12.26 -22.73
N PRO A 10 20.79 -12.31 -22.87
CA PRO A 10 19.90 -11.57 -22.01
C PRO A 10 20.29 -11.85 -20.56
N GLN A 11 20.74 -10.81 -19.86
CA GLN A 11 21.27 -10.95 -18.52
C GLN A 11 20.14 -11.52 -17.65
N ALA A 12 20.31 -12.76 -17.19
CA ALA A 12 19.39 -13.35 -16.25
C ALA A 12 19.29 -12.41 -15.03
N PRO A 13 18.08 -12.08 -14.55
CA PRO A 13 17.93 -11.20 -13.40
C PRO A 13 18.77 -11.77 -12.25
N THR A 14 19.79 -11.03 -11.83
CA THR A 14 20.72 -11.48 -10.81
C THR A 14 19.92 -11.75 -9.53
N ARG A 15 20.12 -12.91 -8.89
CA ARG A 15 19.43 -13.29 -7.63
C ARG A 15 19.41 -12.17 -6.58
N ARG A 16 20.44 -11.31 -6.58
CA ARG A 16 20.55 -10.12 -5.70
C ARG A 16 19.44 -9.08 -5.96
N GLY A 17 19.01 -8.87 -7.20
CA GLY A 17 17.95 -7.90 -7.54
C GLY A 17 16.57 -8.34 -7.07
N VAL A 18 16.26 -9.63 -7.15
CA VAL A 18 15.00 -10.19 -6.63
C VAL A 18 14.97 -10.09 -5.10
N GLY A 19 16.07 -10.40 -4.43
CA GLY A 19 16.18 -10.26 -2.97
C GLY A 19 15.94 -8.82 -2.49
N ALA A 20 16.49 -7.82 -3.19
CA ALA A 20 16.27 -6.41 -2.87
C ALA A 20 14.80 -5.98 -3.04
N VAL A 21 14.12 -6.45 -4.10
CA VAL A 21 12.69 -6.16 -4.33
C VAL A 21 11.81 -6.79 -3.26
N VAL A 22 12.10 -8.02 -2.86
CA VAL A 22 11.39 -8.69 -1.75
C VAL A 22 11.63 -7.96 -0.44
N ALA A 23 12.87 -7.62 -0.12
CA ALA A 23 13.20 -6.85 1.09
C ALA A 23 12.47 -5.50 1.13
N ALA A 24 12.46 -4.76 0.02
CA ALA A 24 11.72 -3.51 -0.10
C ALA A 24 10.22 -3.72 0.08
N GLY A 25 9.64 -4.76 -0.54
CA GLY A 25 8.22 -5.11 -0.38
C GLY A 25 7.87 -5.45 1.08
N VAL A 26 8.74 -6.20 1.77
CA VAL A 26 8.56 -6.53 3.20
C VAL A 26 8.61 -5.29 4.06
N VAL A 27 9.61 -4.41 3.87
CA VAL A 27 9.73 -3.16 4.62
C VAL A 27 8.50 -2.27 4.40
N LEU A 28 8.07 -2.10 3.14
CA LEU A 28 6.87 -1.33 2.82
C LEU A 28 5.61 -1.93 3.45
N GLY A 29 5.47 -3.26 3.44
CA GLY A 29 4.37 -3.98 4.09
C GLY A 29 4.36 -3.80 5.61
N LEU A 30 5.52 -3.86 6.26
CA LEU A 30 5.66 -3.61 7.71
C LEU A 30 5.30 -2.17 8.07
N VAL A 31 5.77 -1.20 7.29
CA VAL A 31 5.41 0.22 7.48
C VAL A 31 3.91 0.43 7.30
N ALA A 32 3.32 -0.13 6.24
CA ALA A 32 1.87 -0.06 6.02
C ALA A 32 1.08 -0.71 7.17
N GLY A 33 1.53 -1.87 7.65
CA GLY A 33 0.94 -2.55 8.82
C GLY A 33 1.03 -1.71 10.09
N ALA A 34 2.17 -1.06 10.35
CA ALA A 34 2.34 -0.17 11.49
C ALA A 34 1.42 1.06 11.39
N VAL A 35 1.31 1.67 10.21
CA VAL A 35 0.38 2.78 9.96
C VAL A 35 -1.07 2.35 10.22
N ASN A 36 -1.48 1.18 9.72
CA ASN A 36 -2.81 0.64 9.98
C ASN A 36 -3.07 0.36 11.46
N ALA A 37 -2.06 -0.12 12.19
CA ALA A 37 -2.17 -0.36 13.63
C ALA A 37 -2.32 0.96 14.41
N LEU A 38 -1.51 1.98 14.11
CA LEU A 38 -1.65 3.31 14.71
C LEU A 38 -3.01 3.92 14.38
N PHE A 39 -3.45 3.79 13.13
CA PHE A 39 -4.74 4.30 12.69
C PHE A 39 -5.90 3.63 13.40
N SER A 40 -5.89 2.30 13.49
CA SER A 40 -6.89 1.52 14.21
C SER A 40 -6.91 1.87 15.70
N PHE A 41 -5.73 2.09 16.31
CA PHE A 41 -5.61 2.53 17.70
C PHE A 41 -6.24 3.90 17.91
N GLY A 42 -5.93 4.89 17.05
CA GLY A 42 -6.52 6.23 17.13
C GLY A 42 -8.06 6.21 16.98
N MET A 43 -8.57 5.34 16.11
CA MET A 43 -10.01 5.17 15.89
C MET A 43 -10.77 4.63 17.11
N VAL A 44 -10.14 3.78 17.94
CA VAL A 44 -10.75 3.30 19.19
C VAL A 44 -11.00 4.46 20.17
N PHE A 45 -10.06 5.41 20.25
CA PHE A 45 -10.26 6.60 21.07
C PHE A 45 -11.20 7.58 20.40
N ALA A 46 -11.18 7.75 19.07
CA ALA A 46 -12.08 8.69 18.39
C ALA A 46 -13.59 8.43 18.68
N THR A 47 -13.98 7.19 18.98
CA THR A 47 -15.36 6.83 19.33
C THR A 47 -15.77 7.14 20.77
N ASP A 48 -14.82 7.44 21.68
CA ASP A 48 -15.13 7.76 23.08
C ASP A 48 -15.91 9.08 23.24
N SER A 49 -15.78 9.95 22.24
CA SER A 49 -16.38 11.28 22.17
C SER A 49 -17.75 11.25 21.49
N CYS A 50 -18.18 10.09 20.96
CA CYS A 50 -19.50 9.89 20.39
C CYS A 50 -20.56 9.83 21.50
N GLY A 51 -21.04 11.01 21.91
CA GLY A 51 -22.07 11.17 22.94
C GLY A 51 -21.80 12.29 23.95
N THR A 52 -20.64 12.94 23.92
CA THR A 52 -20.26 13.99 24.89
C THR A 52 -20.61 15.42 24.48
N GLY A 53 -21.40 15.61 23.42
CA GLY A 53 -22.10 16.89 23.15
C GLY A 53 -21.23 18.04 22.65
N ALA A 54 -20.21 17.79 21.83
CA ALA A 54 -19.47 18.86 21.16
C ALA A 54 -20.42 19.77 20.33
N PRO A 55 -20.20 21.10 20.28
CA PRO A 55 -21.21 22.08 19.82
C PRO A 55 -21.63 22.00 18.35
N SER A 56 -20.95 21.19 17.51
CA SER A 56 -21.19 21.10 16.07
C SER A 56 -21.96 19.86 15.61
N GLY A 57 -22.47 19.04 16.52
CA GLY A 57 -23.21 17.82 16.16
C GLY A 57 -22.28 16.70 15.69
N ASN A 58 -22.77 15.46 15.86
CA ASN A 58 -22.07 14.19 15.68
C ASN A 58 -20.98 14.21 14.58
N ALA A 59 -19.72 14.06 14.97
CA ALA A 59 -18.62 13.87 14.02
C ALA A 59 -18.95 12.69 13.09
N ALA A 60 -18.57 12.78 11.81
CA ALA A 60 -18.85 11.75 10.81
C ALA A 60 -18.36 10.35 11.25
N ILE A 61 -17.30 10.31 12.07
CA ILE A 61 -16.74 9.08 12.65
C ILE A 61 -17.68 8.32 13.60
N CYS A 62 -18.71 9.00 14.13
CA CYS A 62 -19.73 8.39 14.98
C CYS A 62 -20.82 7.66 14.19
N ASP A 63 -20.90 7.88 12.88
CA ASP A 63 -21.72 7.06 12.01
C ASP A 63 -21.04 5.69 11.80
N GLY A 64 -21.76 4.61 12.09
CA GLY A 64 -21.22 3.25 11.98
C GLY A 64 -20.79 2.89 10.55
N GLY A 65 -21.47 3.44 9.53
CA GLY A 65 -21.09 3.29 8.14
C GLY A 65 -19.72 3.92 7.87
N THR A 66 -19.57 5.19 8.21
CA THR A 66 -18.29 5.92 8.08
C THR A 66 -17.18 5.25 8.89
N TRP A 67 -17.45 4.82 10.13
CA TRP A 67 -16.49 4.11 10.96
C TRP A 67 -15.98 2.82 10.29
N THR A 68 -16.89 2.00 9.74
CA THR A 68 -16.51 0.76 9.05
C THR A 68 -15.70 1.04 7.79
N VAL A 69 -16.07 2.04 6.99
CA VAL A 69 -15.32 2.45 5.80
C VAL A 69 -13.91 2.89 6.19
N VAL A 70 -13.79 3.73 7.21
CA VAL A 70 -12.52 4.30 7.67
C VAL A 70 -11.61 3.22 8.26
N VAL A 71 -12.14 2.26 9.02
CA VAL A 71 -11.35 1.14 9.53
C VAL A 71 -10.98 0.15 8.42
N ALA A 72 -11.90 -0.17 7.50
CA ALA A 72 -11.68 -1.22 6.50
C ALA A 72 -10.85 -0.76 5.29
N LEU A 73 -10.97 0.50 4.85
CA LEU A 73 -10.27 1.01 3.66
C LEU A 73 -8.74 0.87 3.75
N PRO A 74 -8.08 1.20 4.87
CA PRO A 74 -6.63 1.07 4.99
C PRO A 74 -6.16 -0.39 4.89
N TRP A 75 -6.95 -1.35 5.40
CA TRP A 75 -6.67 -2.78 5.24
C TRP A 75 -6.93 -3.26 3.82
N ALA A 76 -8.05 -2.85 3.22
CA ALA A 76 -8.35 -3.13 1.83
C ALA A 76 -7.26 -2.56 0.90
N GLY A 77 -6.78 -1.35 1.16
CA GLY A 77 -5.70 -0.74 0.41
C GLY A 77 -4.37 -1.44 0.55
N LEU A 78 -4.09 -2.01 1.72
CA LEU A 78 -2.91 -2.85 1.92
C LEU A 78 -3.00 -4.12 1.07
N LEU A 79 -4.15 -4.81 1.10
CA LEU A 79 -4.37 -6.04 0.32
C LEU A 79 -4.33 -5.78 -1.19
N VAL A 80 -5.02 -4.73 -1.65
CA VAL A 80 -5.05 -4.34 -3.07
C VAL A 80 -3.66 -3.86 -3.52
N GLY A 81 -2.94 -3.10 -2.69
CA GLY A 81 -1.58 -2.66 -2.95
C GLY A 81 -0.61 -3.84 -3.09
N VAL A 82 -0.66 -4.81 -2.18
CA VAL A 82 0.14 -6.04 -2.26
C VAL A 82 -0.20 -6.82 -3.53
N GLY A 83 -1.49 -7.01 -3.83
CA GLY A 83 -1.95 -7.72 -5.03
C GLY A 83 -1.50 -7.04 -6.32
N ALA A 84 -1.69 -5.73 -6.44
CA ALA A 84 -1.28 -4.93 -7.59
C ALA A 84 0.25 -4.94 -7.77
N GLY A 85 0.99 -4.78 -6.68
CA GLY A 85 2.45 -4.80 -6.70
C GLY A 85 3.00 -6.16 -7.13
N LEU A 86 2.42 -7.26 -6.64
CA LEU A 86 2.74 -8.62 -7.07
C LEU A 86 2.40 -8.85 -8.54
N ALA A 87 1.21 -8.45 -8.99
CA ALA A 87 0.79 -8.60 -10.37
C ALA A 87 1.76 -7.89 -11.34
N VAL A 88 2.15 -6.65 -11.03
CA VAL A 88 3.11 -5.88 -11.82
C VAL A 88 4.51 -6.51 -11.76
N ALA A 89 4.98 -6.93 -10.59
CA ALA A 89 6.27 -7.60 -10.45
C ALA A 89 6.32 -8.89 -11.29
N VAL A 90 5.29 -9.74 -11.20
CA VAL A 90 5.19 -10.99 -11.97
C VAL A 90 5.13 -10.70 -13.48
N ALA A 91 4.32 -9.72 -13.91
CA ALA A 91 4.23 -9.34 -15.32
C ALA A 91 5.58 -8.85 -15.86
N ARG A 92 6.31 -8.03 -15.09
CA ARG A 92 7.64 -7.52 -15.48
C ARG A 92 8.68 -8.62 -15.53
N VAL A 93 8.68 -9.54 -14.56
CA VAL A 93 9.58 -10.70 -14.55
C VAL A 93 9.31 -11.60 -15.76
N ARG A 94 8.03 -11.86 -16.09
CA ARG A 94 7.65 -12.63 -17.30
C ARG A 94 8.11 -11.97 -18.60
N GLN A 95 8.22 -10.64 -18.62
CA GLN A 95 8.74 -9.87 -19.76
C GLN A 95 10.28 -9.78 -19.79
N GLY A 96 10.99 -10.42 -18.87
CA GLY A 96 12.45 -10.27 -18.73
C GLY A 96 12.88 -8.87 -18.30
N ARG A 97 11.96 -8.08 -17.73
CA ARG A 97 12.18 -6.69 -17.29
C ARG A 97 12.34 -6.63 -15.76
N SER A 98 12.92 -5.54 -15.28
CA SER A 98 13.10 -5.29 -13.84
C SER A 98 11.76 -5.29 -13.08
N ALA A 99 11.73 -6.01 -11.95
CA ALA A 99 10.57 -6.13 -11.06
C ALA A 99 10.37 -4.92 -10.13
N TRP A 100 11.31 -3.98 -10.11
CA TRP A 100 11.30 -2.76 -9.29
C TRP A 100 10.01 -1.92 -9.35
N PRO A 101 9.30 -1.81 -10.49
CA PRO A 101 8.05 -1.07 -10.54
C PRO A 101 6.93 -1.68 -9.68
N GLY A 102 6.98 -2.98 -9.38
CA GLY A 102 5.96 -3.69 -8.60
C GLY A 102 5.73 -3.09 -7.21
N PRO A 103 6.76 -3.05 -6.31
CA PRO A 103 6.59 -2.46 -4.99
C PRO A 103 6.18 -0.98 -5.02
N LEU A 104 6.60 -0.21 -6.03
CA LEU A 104 6.20 1.19 -6.19
C LEU A 104 4.70 1.33 -6.52
N VAL A 105 4.19 0.48 -7.41
CA VAL A 105 2.74 0.44 -7.72
C VAL A 105 1.95 0.06 -6.48
N GLY A 106 2.39 -0.95 -5.74
CA GLY A 106 1.72 -1.35 -4.50
C GLY A 106 1.69 -0.25 -3.44
N ALA A 107 2.81 0.44 -3.24
CA ALA A 107 2.90 1.58 -2.32
C ALA A 107 2.00 2.75 -2.76
N GLY A 108 1.95 3.05 -4.06
CA GLY A 108 1.09 4.11 -4.59
C GLY A 108 -0.40 3.84 -4.38
N VAL A 109 -0.84 2.60 -4.66
CA VAL A 109 -2.23 2.17 -4.42
C VAL A 109 -2.61 2.28 -2.94
N TYR A 110 -1.72 1.84 -2.05
CA TYR A 110 -1.92 1.96 -0.61
C TYR A 110 -2.04 3.43 -0.18
N ALA A 111 -1.16 4.31 -0.65
CA ALA A 111 -1.17 5.73 -0.31
C ALA A 111 -2.44 6.45 -0.78
N VAL A 112 -2.95 6.13 -1.97
CA VAL A 112 -4.20 6.72 -2.50
C VAL A 112 -5.39 6.30 -1.64
N LEU A 113 -5.51 5.03 -1.30
CA LEU A 113 -6.63 4.54 -0.49
C LEU A 113 -6.57 5.06 0.95
N LEU A 114 -5.37 5.20 1.52
CA LEU A 114 -5.19 5.85 2.82
C LEU A 114 -5.58 7.33 2.77
N ALA A 115 -5.19 8.06 1.72
CA ALA A 115 -5.56 9.46 1.55
C ALA A 115 -7.08 9.64 1.41
N VAL A 116 -7.75 8.76 0.67
CA VAL A 116 -9.22 8.74 0.58
C VAL A 116 -9.86 8.52 1.95
N ALA A 117 -9.36 7.57 2.74
CA ALA A 117 -9.87 7.33 4.09
C ALA A 117 -9.71 8.56 5.00
N LEU A 118 -8.55 9.24 4.93
CA LEU A 118 -8.30 10.46 5.71
C LEU A 118 -9.20 11.63 5.28
N LEU A 119 -9.45 11.80 3.98
CA LEU A 119 -10.36 12.83 3.47
C LEU A 119 -11.79 12.61 3.96
N VAL A 120 -12.25 11.36 4.08
CA VAL A 120 -13.58 11.04 4.62
C VAL A 120 -13.70 11.38 6.11
N VAL A 121 -12.59 11.34 6.86
CA VAL A 121 -12.57 11.67 8.29
C VAL A 121 -12.46 13.18 8.53
N LEU A 122 -11.67 13.88 7.70
CA LEU A 122 -11.31 15.29 7.89
C LEU A 122 -12.16 16.29 7.09
N GLY A 123 -12.94 15.81 6.11
CA GLY A 123 -13.86 16.61 5.29
C GLY A 123 -15.28 16.58 5.83
#